data_AF-A0A4D6H3W7-F1
#
_entry.id   AF-A0A4D6H3W7-F1
#
_cell.length_a   1.000
_cell.length_b   1.000
_cell.length_c   1.000
_cell.angle_alpha   90.00
_cell.angle_beta   90.00
_cell.angle_gamma   90.00
#
_symmetry.space_group_name_H-M   'P 1'
#
loop_
_entity.id
_entity.type
_entity.pdbx_description
1 polymer ?
#
loop_
_entity_poly.entity_id
_entity_poly.type
_entity_poly.pdbx_seq_one_letter_code
_entity_poly.pdbx_strand_id
1 'polypeptide(L)'
;MTDCQSAASEPSPESVRRSLRALAEGSAPRGPSPDPASARHDPERLRAVVEDAERAVSCAAAASAFLLDGRLATLGDAVTTAERCGHEQVARRGRRARAILRDLDTAVSGRDSEIGPSGGGPEAEPSGGDPEAEPSGRGTDAVAIGTARL
;
A
#
# COMPACT_ATOMS: atom_id res chain seq x y z
N MET A 1 -11.79 -58.29 11.86
CA MET A 1 -12.37 -58.36 13.22
C MET A 1 -11.65 -57.34 14.07
N THR A 2 -12.48 -56.53 14.71
CA THR A 2 -12.30 -55.30 15.48
C THR A 2 -11.25 -55.42 16.59
N ASP A 3 -10.48 -54.35 16.83
CA ASP A 3 -10.48 -53.57 18.09
C ASP A 3 -9.24 -52.66 18.19
N CYS A 4 -9.39 -51.40 17.78
CA CYS A 4 -8.49 -50.30 18.12
C CYS A 4 -9.10 -49.55 19.30
N GLN A 5 -8.86 -50.02 20.53
CA GLN A 5 -9.26 -49.28 21.73
C GLN A 5 -8.30 -48.12 21.98
N SER A 6 -8.69 -46.97 21.45
CA SER A 6 -8.21 -45.65 21.87
C SER A 6 -8.79 -45.32 23.24
N ALA A 7 -8.22 -45.91 24.30
CA ALA A 7 -8.46 -45.45 25.66
C ALA A 7 -7.52 -44.27 25.93
N ALA A 8 -7.92 -43.07 25.52
CA ALA A 8 -7.41 -41.85 26.12
C ALA A 8 -7.89 -41.83 27.57
N SER A 9 -7.19 -42.58 28.42
CA SER A 9 -7.44 -42.60 29.86
C SER A 9 -7.27 -41.18 30.37
N GLU A 10 -8.31 -40.68 31.04
CA GLU A 10 -8.26 -39.38 31.72
C GLU A 10 -6.95 -39.32 32.54
N PRO A 11 -6.20 -38.21 32.47
CA PRO A 11 -4.95 -38.13 33.20
C PRO A 11 -5.25 -38.32 34.68
N SER A 12 -4.66 -39.37 35.27
CA SER A 12 -4.82 -39.65 36.70
C SER A 12 -4.60 -38.35 37.49
N PRO A 13 -5.42 -38.05 38.51
CA PRO A 13 -5.27 -36.83 39.30
C PRO A 13 -3.87 -36.70 39.93
N GLU A 14 -3.17 -37.81 40.13
CA GLU A 14 -1.77 -37.82 40.55
C GLU A 14 -0.82 -37.26 39.48
N SER A 15 -1.04 -37.59 38.20
CA SER A 15 -0.27 -37.07 37.07
C SER A 15 -0.45 -35.55 36.92
N VAL A 16 -1.67 -35.05 37.11
CA VAL A 16 -1.96 -33.61 37.11
C VAL A 16 -1.28 -32.92 38.29
N ARG A 17 -1.36 -33.48 39.50
CA ARG A 17 -0.67 -32.93 40.68
C ARG A 17 0.84 -32.91 40.51
N ARG A 18 1.42 -33.95 39.92
CA ARG A 18 2.85 -34.04 39.63
C ARG A 18 3.28 -33.00 38.60
N SER A 19 2.47 -32.80 37.56
CA SER A 19 2.72 -31.79 36.52
C SER A 19 2.60 -30.37 37.06
N LEU A 20 1.58 -30.09 37.88
CA LEU A 20 1.41 -28.79 38.54
C LEU A 20 2.53 -28.50 39.55
N ARG A 21 2.96 -29.53 40.30
CA ARG A 21 4.13 -29.42 41.18
C ARG A 21 5.40 -29.13 40.39
N ALA A 22 5.65 -29.86 39.29
CA ALA A 22 6.81 -29.62 38.44
C ALA A 22 6.81 -28.21 37.81
N LEU A 23 5.64 -27.67 37.46
CA LEU A 23 5.48 -26.28 37.01
C LEU A 23 5.77 -25.27 38.13
N ALA A 24 5.26 -25.50 39.34
CA ALA A 24 5.49 -24.63 40.50
C ALA A 24 6.96 -24.65 40.97
N GLU A 25 7.62 -25.81 40.88
CA GLU A 25 9.03 -26.01 41.23
C GLU A 25 9.98 -25.63 40.08
N GLY A 26 9.45 -25.15 38.95
CA GLY A 26 10.24 -24.75 37.77
C GLY A 26 11.03 -25.89 37.10
N SER A 27 10.72 -27.14 37.45
CA SER A 27 11.40 -28.36 36.99
C SER A 27 10.68 -29.06 35.82
N ALA A 28 9.56 -28.50 35.35
CA ALA A 28 8.95 -28.93 34.10
C ALA A 28 9.92 -28.66 32.93
N PRO A 29 10.03 -29.57 31.93
CA PRO A 29 10.72 -29.26 30.70
C PRO A 29 10.05 -28.02 30.13
N ARG A 30 10.79 -26.91 30.09
CA ARG A 30 10.34 -25.71 29.40
C ARG A 30 10.13 -26.14 27.95
N GLY A 31 8.87 -26.27 27.54
CA GLY A 31 8.55 -26.48 26.13
C GLY A 31 9.34 -25.46 25.31
N PRO A 32 9.77 -25.82 24.09
CA PRO A 32 10.60 -24.94 23.28
C PRO A 32 9.93 -23.57 23.22
N SER A 33 10.51 -22.61 23.94
CA SER A 33 10.09 -21.22 23.84
C SER A 33 10.32 -20.88 22.38
N PRO A 34 9.27 -20.52 21.60
CA PRO A 34 9.49 -20.18 20.20
C PRO A 34 10.42 -18.98 20.19
N ASP A 35 11.66 -19.21 19.76
CA ASP A 35 12.62 -18.14 19.57
C ASP A 35 12.02 -17.19 18.53
N PRO A 36 11.86 -15.89 18.83
CA PRO A 36 11.34 -14.93 17.87
C PRO A 36 12.19 -14.85 16.59
N ALA A 37 13.46 -15.30 16.63
CA ALA A 37 14.28 -15.47 15.44
C ALA A 37 13.79 -16.63 14.55
N SER A 38 13.41 -17.78 15.13
CA SER A 38 12.85 -18.90 14.36
C SER A 38 11.49 -18.58 13.75
N ALA A 39 10.66 -17.77 14.41
CA ALA A 39 9.37 -17.30 13.85
C ALA A 39 9.52 -16.34 12.66
N ARG A 40 10.69 -15.72 12.48
CA ARG A 40 11.03 -14.88 11.31
C ARG A 40 11.53 -15.68 10.11
N HIS A 41 11.98 -16.91 10.35
CA HIS A 41 12.49 -17.83 9.34
C HIS A 41 11.54 -19.00 9.07
N ASP A 42 10.30 -18.91 9.53
CA ASP A 42 9.27 -19.89 9.20
C ASP A 42 8.99 -19.85 7.68
N PRO A 43 9.41 -20.87 6.91
CA PRO A 43 9.31 -20.86 5.46
C PRO A 43 7.85 -20.83 4.99
N GLU A 44 6.92 -21.40 5.75
CA GLU A 44 5.48 -21.37 5.43
C GLU A 44 4.91 -19.95 5.53
N ARG A 45 5.30 -19.22 6.58
CA ARG A 45 4.90 -17.82 6.74
C ARG A 45 5.49 -16.92 5.66
N LEU A 46 6.75 -17.14 5.30
CA LEU A 46 7.40 -16.39 4.20
C LEU A 46 6.70 -16.68 2.86
N ARG A 47 6.39 -17.95 2.58
CA ARG A 47 5.65 -18.35 1.40
C ARG A 47 4.26 -17.71 1.34
N ALA A 48 3.51 -17.71 2.45
CA ALA A 48 2.19 -17.08 2.51
C ALA A 48 2.24 -15.57 2.18
N VAL A 49 3.25 -14.85 2.67
CA VAL A 49 3.44 -13.42 2.37
C VAL A 49 3.76 -13.20 0.89
N VAL A 50 4.60 -14.04 0.29
CA VAL A 50 4.88 -13.98 -1.16
C VAL A 50 3.63 -14.26 -1.97
N GLU A 51 2.85 -15.28 -1.62
CA GLU A 51 1.58 -15.61 -2.28
C GLU A 51 0.54 -14.48 -2.14
N ASP A 52 0.48 -13.82 -0.98
CA ASP A 52 -0.34 -12.61 -0.77
C ASP A 52 0.12 -11.46 -1.68
N ALA A 53 1.43 -11.23 -1.80
CA ALA A 53 1.99 -10.19 -2.65
C ALA A 53 1.73 -10.46 -4.14
N GLU A 54 1.88 -11.70 -4.61
CA GLU A 54 1.55 -12.10 -5.98
C GLU A 54 0.07 -11.88 -6.29
N ARG A 55 -0.82 -12.22 -5.35
CA ARG A 55 -2.26 -11.93 -5.47
C ARG A 55 -2.51 -10.42 -5.55
N ALA A 56 -1.82 -9.62 -4.74
CA ALA A 56 -1.97 -8.17 -4.76
C ALA A 56 -1.50 -7.57 -6.11
N VAL A 57 -0.36 -8.03 -6.64
CA VAL A 57 0.16 -7.59 -7.95
C VAL A 57 -0.80 -7.98 -9.07
N SER A 58 -1.33 -9.21 -9.06
CA SER A 58 -2.32 -9.65 -10.06
C SER A 58 -3.59 -8.79 -10.00
N CYS A 59 -4.09 -8.48 -8.81
CA CYS A 59 -5.23 -7.57 -8.63
C CYS A 59 -4.92 -6.16 -9.15
N ALA A 60 -3.74 -5.62 -8.85
CA ALA A 60 -3.31 -4.31 -9.29
C ALA A 60 -3.16 -4.24 -10.82
N ALA A 61 -2.63 -5.29 -11.45
CA ALA A 61 -2.53 -5.40 -12.90
C ALA A 61 -3.92 -5.42 -13.56
N ALA A 62 -4.86 -6.19 -13.01
CA ALA A 62 -6.24 -6.23 -13.50
C ALA A 62 -6.95 -4.87 -13.33
N ALA A 63 -6.74 -4.18 -12.21
CA ALA A 63 -7.29 -2.84 -11.98
C ALA A 63 -6.69 -1.82 -12.96
N SER A 64 -5.37 -1.89 -13.20
CA SER A 64 -4.67 -1.01 -14.14
C SER A 64 -5.17 -1.22 -15.56
N ALA A 65 -5.33 -2.47 -16.01
CA ALA A 65 -5.91 -2.77 -17.32
C ALA A 65 -7.33 -2.20 -17.46
N PHE A 66 -8.17 -2.35 -16.43
CA PHE A 66 -9.52 -1.79 -16.42
C PHE A 66 -9.54 -0.25 -16.57
N LEU A 67 -8.58 0.43 -15.93
CA LEU A 67 -8.42 1.89 -16.02
C LEU A 67 -7.90 2.32 -17.40
N LEU A 68 -6.86 1.64 -17.92
CA LEU A 68 -6.29 1.90 -19.24
C LEU A 68 -7.31 1.69 -20.36
N ASP A 69 -8.21 0.71 -20.21
CA ASP A 69 -9.33 0.48 -21.13
C ASP A 69 -10.43 1.55 -21.06
N GLY A 70 -10.32 2.55 -20.16
CA GLY A 70 -11.30 3.63 -20.00
C GLY A 70 -12.66 3.18 -19.45
N ARG A 71 -12.75 1.97 -18.89
CA ARG A 71 -14.03 1.33 -18.51
C ARG A 71 -14.68 1.92 -17.25
N LEU A 72 -14.06 2.91 -16.63
CA LEU A 72 -14.59 3.60 -15.46
C LEU A 72 -15.88 4.38 -15.78
N ALA A 73 -16.02 4.88 -17.01
CA ALA A 73 -17.26 5.51 -17.49
C ALA A 73 -18.38 4.46 -17.61
N THR A 74 -18.11 3.33 -18.28
CA THR A 74 -19.04 2.21 -18.42
C THR A 74 -19.51 1.66 -17.07
N LEU A 75 -18.61 1.57 -16.09
CA LEU A 75 -18.97 1.20 -14.71
C LEU A 75 -19.95 2.20 -14.08
N GLY A 76 -19.77 3.50 -14.36
CA GLY A 76 -20.70 4.55 -13.96
C GLY A 76 -22.10 4.34 -14.53
N ASP A 77 -22.20 4.10 -15.84
CA ASP A 77 -23.49 3.87 -16.52
C ASP A 77 -24.19 2.61 -16.01
N ALA A 78 -23.42 1.54 -15.75
CA ALA A 78 -23.94 0.30 -15.19
C ALA A 78 -24.49 0.51 -13.77
N VAL A 79 -23.82 1.31 -12.93
CA VAL A 79 -24.30 1.67 -11.59
C VAL A 79 -25.60 2.46 -11.67
N THR A 80 -25.66 3.51 -12.50
CA THR A 80 -26.87 4.32 -12.67
C THR A 80 -28.03 3.48 -13.21
N THR A 81 -27.75 2.51 -14.08
CA THR A 81 -28.77 1.58 -14.57
C THR A 81 -29.24 0.63 -13.46
N ALA A 82 -28.34 0.09 -12.65
CA ALA A 82 -28.69 -0.74 -11.50
C ALA A 82 -29.55 0.02 -10.48
N GLU A 83 -29.27 1.30 -10.22
CA GLU A 83 -30.08 2.16 -9.35
C GLU A 83 -31.50 2.34 -9.90
N ARG A 84 -31.64 2.66 -11.18
CA ARG A 84 -32.95 2.82 -11.84
C ARG A 84 -33.78 1.54 -11.85
N CYS A 85 -33.12 0.39 -11.93
CA CYS A 85 -33.77 -0.92 -11.90
C CYS A 85 -34.01 -1.46 -10.47
N GLY A 86 -33.62 -0.73 -9.42
CA GLY A 86 -33.80 -1.17 -8.03
C GLY A 86 -32.82 -2.27 -7.57
N HIS A 87 -31.73 -2.51 -8.29
CA HIS A 87 -30.68 -3.46 -7.90
C HIS A 87 -29.68 -2.84 -6.91
N GLU A 88 -30.17 -2.50 -5.72
CA GLU A 88 -29.42 -1.72 -4.72
C GLU A 88 -28.06 -2.33 -4.34
N GLN A 89 -27.98 -3.65 -4.18
CA GLN A 89 -26.74 -4.34 -3.82
C GLN A 89 -25.67 -4.23 -4.92
N VAL A 90 -26.09 -4.31 -6.20
CA VAL A 90 -25.20 -4.18 -7.35
C VAL A 90 -24.73 -2.73 -7.47
N ALA A 91 -25.64 -1.77 -7.35
CA ALA A 91 -25.32 -0.35 -7.34
C ALA A 91 -24.34 -0.01 -6.21
N ARG A 92 -24.56 -0.52 -5.00
CA ARG A 92 -23.66 -0.31 -3.84
C ARG A 92 -22.27 -0.86 -4.10
N ARG A 93 -22.16 -2.11 -4.59
CA ARG A 93 -20.86 -2.70 -4.95
C ARG A 93 -20.16 -1.90 -6.04
N GLY A 94 -20.89 -1.48 -7.07
CA GLY A 94 -20.34 -0.71 -8.18
C GLY A 94 -19.85 0.68 -7.75
N ARG A 95 -20.60 1.41 -6.90
CA ARG A 95 -20.14 2.68 -6.32
C ARG A 95 -18.85 2.51 -5.52
N ARG A 96 -18.79 1.47 -4.68
CA ARG A 96 -17.56 1.17 -3.91
C ARG A 96 -16.38 0.84 -4.81
N ALA A 97 -16.58 0.00 -5.82
CA ALA A 97 -15.54 -0.34 -6.79
C ALA A 97 -15.06 0.90 -7.55
N ARG A 98 -15.98 1.76 -7.99
CA ARG A 98 -15.65 3.01 -8.69
C ARG A 98 -14.85 3.98 -7.82
N ALA A 99 -15.17 4.09 -6.53
CA ALA A 99 -14.41 4.92 -5.60
C ALA A 99 -12.96 4.43 -5.48
N ILE A 100 -12.78 3.13 -5.20
CA ILE A 100 -11.44 2.51 -5.07
C ILE A 100 -10.62 2.68 -6.36
N LEU A 101 -11.24 2.48 -7.53
CA LEU A 101 -10.54 2.62 -8.81
C LEU A 101 -10.13 4.08 -9.10
N ARG A 102 -10.93 5.07 -8.70
CA ARG A 102 -10.55 6.49 -8.81
C ARG A 102 -9.41 6.87 -7.87
N ASP A 103 -9.45 6.36 -6.65
CA ASP A 103 -8.37 6.59 -5.68
C ASP A 103 -7.06 6.00 -6.21
N LEU A 104 -7.11 4.80 -6.80
CA LEU A 104 -5.97 4.16 -7.46
C LEU A 104 -5.45 4.99 -8.65
N ASP A 105 -6.34 5.43 -9.54
CA ASP A 105 -6.01 6.25 -10.71
C ASP A 105 -5.33 7.57 -10.31
N THR A 106 -5.85 8.21 -9.25
CA THR A 106 -5.27 9.43 -8.67
C THR A 106 -3.89 9.17 -8.07
N ALA A 107 -3.73 8.06 -7.34
CA ALA A 107 -2.45 7.71 -6.72
C ALA A 107 -1.36 7.38 -7.74
N VAL A 108 -1.72 6.80 -8.89
CA VAL A 108 -0.78 6.54 -9.99
C VAL A 108 -0.44 7.85 -10.72
N SER A 109 -1.45 8.62 -11.12
CA SER A 109 -1.26 9.88 -11.86
C SER A 109 -0.55 10.96 -11.06
N GLY A 110 -0.73 10.99 -9.73
CA GLY A 110 -0.09 11.96 -8.84
C GLY A 110 1.41 11.75 -8.67
N ARG A 111 1.92 10.53 -8.87
CA ARG A 111 3.36 10.22 -8.74
C ARG A 111 4.19 10.74 -9.91
N ASP A 112 3.60 10.91 -11.09
CA ASP A 112 4.28 11.50 -12.24
C ASP A 112 4.53 13.01 -12.07
N SER A 113 3.84 13.65 -11.11
CA SER A 113 4.00 15.08 -10.80
C SER A 113 5.07 15.38 -9.75
N GLU A 114 5.58 14.37 -9.03
CA GLU A 114 6.56 14.56 -7.93
C GLU A 114 8.01 14.23 -8.33
N ILE A 115 8.24 13.71 -9.54
CA ILE A 115 9.59 13.45 -10.10
C ILE A 115 9.97 14.60 -11.05
N GLY A 116 9.89 15.83 -10.58
CA GLY A 116 10.63 16.94 -11.18
C GLY A 116 12.08 16.89 -10.68
N PRO A 117 13.11 17.02 -11.53
CA PRO A 117 14.47 17.13 -11.04
C PRO A 117 14.53 18.37 -10.13
N SER A 118 14.85 18.17 -8.86
CA SER A 118 15.25 19.23 -7.95
C SER A 118 16.61 19.75 -8.44
N GLY A 119 16.58 20.53 -9.52
CA GLY A 119 17.65 21.42 -9.92
C GLY A 119 17.47 22.72 -9.17
N GLY A 120 18.40 23.03 -8.27
CA GLY A 120 18.40 24.32 -7.58
C GLY A 120 19.06 24.32 -6.19
N GLY A 121 20.27 23.78 -6.08
CA GLY A 121 21.18 24.18 -5.00
C GLY A 121 22.16 25.22 -5.56
N PRO A 122 22.10 26.51 -5.16
CA PRO A 122 23.16 27.46 -5.48
C PRO A 122 24.35 27.15 -4.56
N GLU A 123 25.27 26.30 -5.03
CA GLU A 123 26.58 26.21 -4.41
C GLU A 123 27.37 27.45 -4.79
N ALA A 124 27.30 28.41 -3.89
CA ALA A 124 28.22 29.51 -3.79
C ALA A 124 29.63 28.97 -3.60
N GLU A 125 30.50 29.20 -4.58
CA GLU A 125 31.95 29.22 -4.38
C GLU A 125 32.45 30.63 -4.72
N PRO A 126 33.24 31.26 -3.84
CA PRO A 126 33.63 32.66 -3.94
C PRO A 126 34.96 32.84 -4.70
N SER A 127 35.21 34.10 -5.06
CA SER A 127 36.54 34.72 -5.19
C SER A 127 37.29 34.60 -6.53
N GLY A 128 37.37 35.73 -7.23
CA GLY A 128 38.57 36.14 -7.97
C GLY A 128 38.33 36.71 -9.36
N GLY A 129 38.49 38.03 -9.52
CA GLY A 129 38.70 38.65 -10.84
C GLY A 129 38.11 40.07 -10.97
N ASP A 130 38.99 41.03 -11.18
CA ASP A 130 38.86 42.51 -11.16
C ASP A 130 37.63 43.20 -11.79
N PRO A 131 37.24 44.39 -11.26
CA PRO A 131 36.26 45.27 -11.88
C PRO A 131 36.94 46.26 -12.84
N GLU A 132 36.95 45.95 -14.14
CA GLU A 132 37.15 46.98 -15.17
C GLU A 132 35.79 47.66 -15.43
N ALA A 133 35.71 48.88 -14.94
CA ALA A 133 34.67 49.84 -15.26
C ALA A 133 34.66 50.12 -16.77
N GLU A 134 33.47 50.21 -17.37
CA GLU A 134 33.07 51.44 -18.08
C GLU A 134 31.55 51.51 -18.33
N PRO A 135 30.96 52.72 -18.29
CA PRO A 135 29.52 52.95 -18.32
C PRO A 135 29.02 53.58 -19.63
N SER A 136 27.86 53.15 -20.14
CA SER A 136 26.97 53.91 -21.05
C SER A 136 25.96 52.94 -21.68
N GLY A 137 24.67 53.19 -21.82
CA GLY A 137 23.81 54.35 -21.60
C GLY A 137 22.36 53.84 -21.73
N ARG A 138 21.40 54.44 -21.02
CA ARG A 138 20.52 55.50 -21.53
C ARG A 138 19.24 54.99 -22.24
N GLY A 139 18.12 55.15 -21.53
CA GLY A 139 16.77 55.39 -22.07
C GLY A 139 16.06 54.16 -22.67
N THR A 140 14.76 53.96 -22.54
CA THR A 140 13.65 54.91 -22.31
C THR A 140 12.44 54.17 -21.75
N ASP A 141 11.71 54.86 -20.87
CA ASP A 141 10.28 54.65 -20.61
C ASP A 141 9.47 54.49 -21.91
N ALA A 142 8.51 53.55 -21.90
CA ALA A 142 7.27 53.68 -22.66
C ALA A 142 6.18 52.76 -22.09
N VAL A 143 5.28 53.39 -21.35
CA VAL A 143 3.94 52.94 -20.95
C VAL A 143 3.03 52.79 -22.18
N ALA A 144 2.22 51.72 -22.23
CA ALA A 144 0.82 51.70 -22.70
C ALA A 144 0.27 50.26 -22.58
N ILE A 145 -0.61 49.97 -21.63
CA ILE A 145 -2.09 50.05 -21.74
C ILE A 145 -2.62 49.15 -22.86
N GLY A 146 -3.30 48.08 -22.46
CA GLY A 146 -3.79 47.04 -23.35
C GLY A 146 -5.08 47.37 -24.09
N THR A 147 -5.63 46.35 -24.74
CA THR A 147 -7.01 46.33 -25.23
C THR A 147 -7.52 44.90 -25.30
N ALA A 148 -8.78 44.76 -24.89
CA ALA A 148 -9.61 43.57 -24.90
C ALA A 148 -10.08 43.16 -26.31
N ARG A 149 -10.70 41.97 -26.33
CA ARG A 149 -11.83 41.52 -27.18
C ARG A 149 -11.53 41.12 -28.62
N LEU A 150 -11.89 39.89 -28.98
CA LEU A 150 -13.26 39.50 -29.36
C LEU A 150 -13.52 38.04 -28.96
#